data_AF-A0A966XGB9-F1
#
_entry.id   AF-A0A966XGB9-F1
#
_cell.length_a   1.000
_cell.length_b   1.000
_cell.length_c   1.000
_cell.angle_alpha   90.00
_cell.angle_beta   90.00
_cell.angle_gamma   90.00
#
_symmetry.space_group_name_H-M   'P 1'
#
loop_
_entity.id
_entity.type
_entity.pdbx_description
1 polymer ?
#
loop_
_entity_poly.entity_id
_entity_poly.type
_entity_poly.pdbx_seq_one_letter_code
_entity_poly.pdbx_strand_id
1 'polypeptide(L)' 'FDHLEKEKYYIWWGAFLGMPKEVIISGPLWICAEKIKKIREKLRKEHGWIMDTYLLRHEPSKFA' A
#
# COMPACT_ATOMS: atom_id res chain seq x y z
N PHE A 1 -7.22 0.75 4.09
CA PHE A 1 -7.53 -0.69 4.12
C PHE A 1 -7.97 -1.15 5.52
N ASP A 2 -8.46 -0.26 6.38
CA ASP A 2 -8.60 -0.58 7.81
C ASP A 2 -9.79 -1.47 8.13
N HIS A 3 -10.78 -1.50 7.24
CA HIS A 3 -11.99 -2.32 7.34
C HIS A 3 -11.84 -3.71 6.70
N LEU A 4 -10.66 -4.08 6.20
CA LEU A 4 -10.41 -5.38 5.58
C LEU A 4 -9.76 -6.36 6.57
N GLU A 5 -10.11 -7.65 6.45
CA GLU A 5 -9.36 -8.77 7.05
C GLU A 5 -8.01 -8.90 6.33
N LYS A 6 -6.96 -8.30 6.90
CA LYS A 6 -5.69 -8.04 6.19
C LYS A 6 -4.92 -9.33 5.84
N GLU A 7 -5.21 -10.42 6.53
CA GLU A 7 -4.65 -11.76 6.35
C GLU A 7 -5.08 -12.39 5.02
N LYS A 8 -6.20 -11.93 4.43
CA LYS A 8 -6.80 -12.48 3.21
C LYS A 8 -6.38 -11.76 1.92
N TYR A 9 -5.49 -10.78 2.00
CA TYR A 9 -5.18 -9.92 0.85
C TYR A 9 -3.69 -9.73 0.63
N TYR A 10 -3.31 -9.74 -0.65
CA TYR A 10 -2.05 -9.20 -1.14
C TYR A 10 -2.30 -7.84 -1.77
N ILE A 11 -1.42 -6.87 -1.49
CA ILE A 11 -1.51 -5.51 -2.01
C ILE A 11 -0.34 -5.20 -2.93
N TRP A 12 -0.62 -4.46 -4.00
CA TRP A 12 0.35 -3.67 -4.75
C TRP A 12 -0.07 -2.21 -4.64
N TRP A 13 0.71 -1.41 -3.94
CA TRP A 13 0.48 0.01 -3.74
C TRP A 13 1.60 0.80 -4.41
N GLY A 14 1.23 1.90 -5.07
CA GLY A 14 2.18 2.79 -5.73
C GLY A 14 1.80 4.24 -5.56
N ALA A 15 2.78 5.10 -5.26
CA ALA A 15 2.65 6.55 -5.26
C ALA A 15 3.51 7.17 -6.37
N PHE A 16 3.00 8.23 -7.00
CA PHE A 16 3.67 8.97 -8.07
C PHE A 16 4.22 8.07 -9.20
N LEU A 17 3.43 7.07 -9.59
CA LEU A 17 3.81 6.10 -10.62
C LEU A 17 4.23 6.81 -11.92
N GLY A 18 5.38 6.41 -12.47
CA GLY A 18 6.00 6.99 -13.67
C GLY A 18 6.75 8.30 -13.44
N MET A 19 6.89 8.77 -12.20
CA MET A 19 7.62 10.00 -11.85
C MET A 19 8.94 9.67 -11.11
N PRO A 20 9.94 10.57 -11.06
CA PRO A 20 11.21 10.33 -10.35
C PRO A 20 11.07 10.02 -8.85
N LYS A 21 9.95 10.41 -8.24
CA LYS A 21 9.60 10.18 -6.83
C LYS A 21 8.70 8.95 -6.62
N GLU A 22 8.67 8.04 -7.58
CA GLU A 22 7.90 6.81 -7.51
C GLU A 22 8.25 5.99 -6.26
N VAL A 23 7.22 5.51 -5.56
CA VAL A 23 7.38 4.56 -4.46
C VAL A 23 6.43 3.40 -4.64
N ILE A 24 6.97 2.18 -4.63
CA ILE A 24 6.21 0.93 -4.77
C ILE A 24 6.34 0.10 -3.49
N ILE A 25 5.20 -0.40 -3.00
CA ILE A 25 5.13 -1.32 -1.86
C ILE A 25 4.18 -2.46 -2.24
N SER A 26 4.67 -3.70 -2.14
CA SER A 26 3.84 -4.88 -2.36
C SER A 26 4.13 -5.98 -1.34
N GLY A 27 3.11 -6.78 -1.05
CA GLY A 27 3.20 -7.86 -0.06
C GLY A 27 1.85 -8.23 0.54
N PRO A 28 1.84 -9.17 1.51
CA PRO A 28 0.67 -9.43 2.32
C PRO A 28 0.21 -8.14 3.02
N LEU A 29 -1.10 -7.85 2.96
CA LEU A 29 -1.64 -6.59 3.45
C LEU A 29 -1.37 -6.38 4.95
N TRP A 30 -1.36 -7.45 5.75
CA TRP A 30 -1.03 -7.40 7.18
C TRP A 30 0.42 -6.95 7.45
N ILE A 31 1.35 -7.21 6.54
CA ILE A 31 2.74 -6.71 6.62
C ILE A 31 2.82 -5.26 6.11
N CYS A 32 2.14 -4.96 5.01
CA CYS A 32 2.33 -3.71 4.28
C CYS A 32 1.50 -2.52 4.80
N ALA A 33 0.36 -2.75 5.45
CA ALA A 33 -0.62 -1.71 5.75
C ALA A 33 -0.04 -0.52 6.53
N GLU A 34 0.65 -0.78 7.64
CA GLU A 34 1.22 0.28 8.48
C GLU A 34 2.38 1.02 7.78
N LYS A 35 3.18 0.30 6.99
CA LYS A 35 4.25 0.91 6.18
C LYS A 35 3.66 1.87 5.14
N ILE A 36 2.60 1.46 4.44
CA ILE A 36 1.92 2.29 3.44
C ILE A 36 1.35 3.56 4.07
N LYS A 37 0.68 3.46 5.24
CA LYS A 37 0.15 4.65 5.94
C LYS A 37 1.23 5.66 6.28
N LYS A 38 2.34 5.20 6.88
CA LYS A 38 3.47 6.05 7.27
C LYS A 38 4.10 6.73 6.05
N ILE A 39 4.32 5.99 4.97
CA ILE A 39 4.91 6.53 3.75
C ILE A 39 3.97 7.51 3.06
N ARG A 40 2.66 7.20 2.97
CA ARG A 40 1.65 8.11 2.42
C ARG A 40 1.62 9.45 3.16
N GLU A 41 1.67 9.42 4.49
CA GLU A 41 1.71 10.64 5.31
C GLU A 41 3.00 11.42 5.10
N LYS A 42 4.15 10.74 5.11
CA LYS A 42 5.46 11.35 4.84
C LYS A 42 5.49 12.06 3.49
N LEU A 43 5.10 11.37 2.41
CA LEU A 43 5.11 11.94 1.06
C LEU A 43 4.15 13.12 0.91
N ARG A 44 2.98 13.06 1.56
CA ARG A 44 2.04 14.20 1.58
C ARG A 44 2.65 15.40 2.31
N LYS A 45 3.35 15.20 3.43
CA LYS A 45 4.05 16.26 4.17
C LYS A 45 5.19 16.87 3.34
N GLU A 46 5.97 16.05 2.65
CA GLU A 46 7.13 16.49 1.86
C GLU A 46 6.76 17.20 0.55
N HIS A 47 5.68 16.78 -0.11
CA HIS A 47 5.31 17.29 -1.44
C HIS A 47 4.05 18.15 -1.47
N GLY A 48 3.36 18.32 -0.34
CA GLY A 48 2.08 19.03 -0.21
C GLY A 48 0.88 18.27 -0.80
N TRP A 49 1.11 17.32 -1.69
CA TRP A 49 0.11 16.45 -2.30
C TRP A 49 0.67 15.05 -2.51
N ILE A 50 -0.24 14.08 -2.64
CA ILE A 50 0.10 12.72 -3.05
C ILE A 50 -0.98 12.20 -3.97
N MET A 51 -0.56 11.57 -5.07
CA MET A 51 -1.42 10.72 -5.87
C MET A 51 -0.87 9.30 -5.76
N ASP A 52 -1.72 8.41 -5.26
CA ASP A 52 -1.40 7.01 -5.13
C ASP A 52 -2.57 6.15 -5.57
N THR A 53 -2.26 4.89 -5.87
CA THR A 53 -3.24 3.89 -6.26
C THR A 53 -2.83 2.55 -5.70
N TYR A 54 -3.76 1.59 -5.72
CA TYR A 54 -3.48 0.24 -5.29
C TYR A 54 -4.33 -0.77 -6.05
N LEU A 55 -3.79 -1.98 -6.12
CA LEU A 55 -4.51 -3.19 -6.45
C LEU A 55 -4.51 -4.09 -5.21
N LEU A 56 -5.70 -4.58 -4.84
CA LEU A 56 -5.85 -5.63 -3.85
C LEU A 56 -6.26 -6.90 -4.55
N ARG A 57 -5.58 -8.00 -4.24
CA ARG A 57 -5.98 -9.35 -4.63
C ARG A 57 -6.34 -10.11 -3.38
N HIS A 58 -7.54 -10.68 -3.36
CA HIS A 58 -7.89 -11.64 -2.34
C HIS A 58 -7.04 -12.90 -2.56
N GLU A 59 -6.15 -13.18 -1.63
CA GLU A 59 -5.35 -14.40 -1.59
C GLU A 59 -5.74 -15.12 -0.29
N PRO A 60 -6.69 -16.06 -0.35
CA PRO A 60 -7.02 -16.84 0.83
C PRO A 60 -5.74 -17.53 1.29
N SER A 61 -5.37 -17.28 2.54
CA SER A 61 -4.19 -17.84 3.19
C SER A 61 -4.05 -19.33 2.84
N LYS A 62 -2.91 -19.72 2.26
CA LYS A 62 -2.53 -21.13 2.12
C LYS A 62 -2.23 -21.81 3.47
N PHE A 63 -2.31 -21.06 4.57
CA PHE A 63 -2.03 -21.50 5.94
C PHE A 63 -3.28 -21.47 6.84
N ALA A 64 -4.47 -21.50 6.25
CA ALA A 64 -5.70 -21.81 6.99
C ALA A 64 -5.80 -23.32 7.26
#